data_AF-A0A960KJB8-F1
#
_entry.id   AF-A0A960KJB8-F1
#
_cell.length_a   1.000
_cell.length_b   1.000
_cell.length_c   1.000
_cell.angle_alpha   90.00
_cell.angle_beta   90.00
_cell.angle_gamma   90.00
#
_symmetry.space_group_name_H-M   'P 1'
#
loop_
_entity.id
_entity.type
_entity.pdbx_description
1 polymer ?
#
loop_
_entity_poly.entity_id
_entity_poly.type
_entity_poly.pdbx_seq_one_letter_code
_entity_poly.pdbx_strand_id
1 'polypeptide(L)'
;MYKKVANKPAGFDVDGVERIYSVSGCISDDFCDWFNQWKHNGYWFFDAPHLMREIAQQKGIDLTGMTLFFYKVFGYQWNDDDKLWDVFGPEESFPTQVALPRSTKLEGFDVVTYSAGSGAEHSPLSCNYLAKKLHVNANCLLNTFEEAKDHIEAGTLSHGEPGPYRIIEVHLVEGEHRAI
;
A
#
# COMPACT_ATOMS: atom_id res chain seq x y z
N MET A 1 -7.05 4.54 2.19
CA MET A 1 -6.71 5.21 0.92
C MET A 1 -7.68 4.77 -0.17
N TYR A 2 -8.28 5.69 -0.93
CA TYR A 2 -9.01 5.34 -2.16
C TYR A 2 -8.02 5.09 -3.29
N LYS A 3 -8.20 3.99 -4.00
CA LYS A 3 -7.36 3.61 -5.14
C LYS A 3 -8.18 3.22 -6.35
N LYS A 4 -7.70 3.59 -7.52
CA LYS A 4 -8.17 3.06 -8.80
C LYS A 4 -7.41 1.76 -9.08
N VAL A 5 -7.96 0.67 -8.58
CA VAL A 5 -7.30 -0.63 -8.66
C VAL A 5 -7.21 -1.13 -10.11
N ALA A 6 -5.99 -1.37 -10.55
CA ALA A 6 -5.69 -1.98 -11.83
C ALA A 6 -6.06 -3.47 -11.85
N ASN A 7 -6.53 -3.93 -13.00
CA ASN A 7 -6.52 -5.36 -13.32
C ASN A 7 -5.10 -5.81 -13.63
N LYS A 8 -4.87 -7.12 -13.67
CA LYS A 8 -3.62 -7.71 -14.14
C LYS A 8 -3.15 -7.04 -15.46
N PRO A 9 -1.97 -6.37 -15.48
CA PRO A 9 -1.44 -5.76 -16.70
C PRO A 9 -1.17 -6.78 -17.80
N ALA A 10 -1.28 -6.36 -19.07
CA ALA A 10 -0.91 -7.22 -20.20
C ALA A 10 0.58 -7.59 -20.12
N GLY A 11 0.92 -8.88 -20.24
CA GLY A 11 2.30 -9.39 -20.09
C GLY A 11 2.75 -9.58 -18.64
N PHE A 12 1.89 -9.31 -17.65
CA PHE A 12 2.07 -9.74 -16.27
C PHE A 12 1.52 -11.16 -16.11
N ASP A 13 2.23 -12.13 -16.69
CA ASP A 13 1.85 -13.55 -16.69
C ASP A 13 2.14 -14.21 -15.34
N VAL A 14 1.43 -13.75 -14.30
CA VAL A 14 1.36 -14.41 -12.99
C VAL A 14 0.01 -15.12 -12.92
N ASP A 15 0.06 -16.44 -12.81
CA ASP A 15 -1.14 -17.27 -12.74
C ASP A 15 -1.92 -16.97 -11.45
N GLY A 16 -3.25 -16.88 -11.56
CA GLY A 16 -4.13 -16.62 -10.43
C GLY A 16 -4.25 -15.16 -10.00
N VAL A 17 -3.36 -14.25 -10.43
CA VAL A 17 -3.51 -12.81 -10.16
C VAL A 17 -4.64 -12.23 -11.01
N GLU A 18 -5.52 -11.45 -10.40
CA GLU A 18 -6.65 -10.79 -11.05
C GLU A 18 -6.59 -9.27 -10.90
N ARG A 19 -6.24 -8.81 -9.70
CA ARG A 19 -6.25 -7.40 -9.28
C ARG A 19 -4.92 -7.05 -8.63
N ILE A 20 -4.55 -5.78 -8.64
CA ILE A 20 -3.30 -5.29 -8.02
C ILE A 20 -3.64 -4.41 -6.81
N TYR A 21 -3.58 -4.96 -5.60
CA TYR A 21 -3.91 -4.23 -4.37
C TYR A 21 -2.67 -3.58 -3.73
N SER A 22 -1.71 -3.16 -4.56
CA SER A 22 -0.47 -2.53 -4.09
C SER A 22 -0.75 -1.26 -3.28
N VAL A 23 0.02 -1.05 -2.21
CA VAL A 23 -0.04 0.17 -1.41
C VAL A 23 0.50 1.36 -2.20
N SER A 24 1.59 1.17 -2.93
CA SER A 24 2.18 2.20 -3.81
C SER A 24 1.28 2.55 -4.99
N GLY A 25 1.37 3.80 -5.43
CA GLY A 25 0.60 4.35 -6.57
C GLY A 25 1.11 3.93 -7.97
N CYS A 26 2.15 3.11 -8.06
CA CYS A 26 2.86 2.85 -9.33
C CYS A 26 2.03 2.05 -10.35
N ILE A 27 1.22 1.08 -9.90
CA ILE A 27 0.37 0.25 -10.79
C ILE A 27 -1.12 0.53 -10.56
N SER A 28 -1.54 0.64 -9.30
CA SER A 28 -2.90 1.05 -8.93
C SER A 28 -2.85 2.48 -8.42
N ASP A 29 -3.43 3.40 -9.20
CA ASP A 29 -3.36 4.84 -8.92
C ASP A 29 -4.03 5.17 -7.57
N ASP A 30 -3.43 6.09 -6.82
CA ASP A 30 -4.15 6.78 -5.74
C ASP A 30 -5.25 7.67 -6.33
N PHE A 31 -6.27 7.99 -5.52
CA PHE A 31 -7.40 8.80 -5.99
C PHE A 31 -6.99 10.19 -6.54
N CYS A 32 -5.84 10.73 -6.12
CA CYS A 32 -5.20 11.89 -6.71
C CYS A 32 -3.73 12.01 -6.28
N ASP A 33 -3.00 12.98 -6.84
CA ASP A 33 -1.80 13.51 -6.20
C ASP A 33 -2.22 14.30 -4.94
N TRP A 34 -2.14 13.61 -3.80
CA TRP A 34 -2.63 14.07 -2.52
C TRP A 34 -1.53 14.63 -1.61
N PHE A 35 -0.26 14.47 -1.97
CA PHE A 35 0.88 14.87 -1.13
C PHE A 35 0.79 16.35 -0.73
N ASN A 36 0.48 17.21 -1.71
CA ASN A 36 0.35 18.66 -1.50
C ASN A 36 -0.96 19.12 -0.82
N GLN A 37 -1.78 18.19 -0.31
CA GLN A 37 -3.04 18.53 0.39
C GLN A 37 -2.85 18.74 1.89
N TRP A 38 -1.72 18.30 2.47
CA TRP A 38 -1.39 18.45 3.91
C TRP A 38 -2.52 18.02 4.86
N LYS A 39 -3.33 17.05 4.44
CA LYS A 39 -4.40 16.40 5.24
C LYS A 39 -4.04 14.96 5.64
N HIS A 40 -2.77 14.59 5.45
CA HIS A 40 -2.26 13.27 5.81
C HIS A 40 -1.82 13.24 7.28
N ASN A 41 -1.73 12.04 7.84
CA ASN A 41 -1.20 11.76 9.17
C ASN A 41 0.32 11.57 9.14
N GLY A 42 0.92 11.21 10.28
CA GLY A 42 2.37 11.04 10.40
C GLY A 42 2.94 9.85 9.62
N TYR A 43 2.10 8.92 9.16
CA TYR A 43 2.52 7.88 8.20
C TYR A 43 2.32 8.30 6.73
N TRP A 44 1.95 9.56 6.49
CA TRP A 44 1.63 10.08 5.17
C TRP A 44 0.47 9.31 4.50
N PHE A 45 -0.52 8.88 5.30
CA PHE A 45 -1.81 8.38 4.80
C PHE A 45 -2.94 9.23 5.40
N PHE A 46 -4.20 8.83 5.24
CA PHE A 46 -5.33 9.57 5.80
C PHE A 46 -5.85 8.91 7.06
N ASP A 47 -6.16 9.72 8.08
CA ASP A 47 -6.78 9.25 9.31
C ASP A 47 -8.23 8.79 9.10
N ALA A 48 -8.95 9.34 8.13
CA ALA A 48 -10.35 8.99 7.91
C ALA A 48 -10.80 9.11 6.45
N PRO A 49 -11.77 8.30 6.00
CA PRO A 49 -12.28 8.36 4.62
C PRO A 49 -12.89 9.70 4.21
N HIS A 50 -13.49 10.46 5.15
CA HIS A 50 -14.11 11.74 4.85
C HIS A 50 -13.10 12.81 4.39
N LEU A 51 -11.84 12.76 4.86
CA LEU A 51 -10.78 13.67 4.44
C LEU A 51 -10.49 13.53 2.93
N MET A 52 -10.43 12.30 2.44
CA MET A 52 -10.27 12.03 1.00
C MET A 52 -11.51 12.46 0.20
N ARG A 53 -12.73 12.25 0.74
CA ARG A 53 -13.97 12.71 0.10
C ARG A 53 -14.03 14.23 -0.04
N GLU A 54 -13.59 14.96 0.98
CA GLU A 54 -13.49 16.42 0.92
C GLU A 54 -12.50 16.88 -0.15
N ILE A 55 -11.31 16.27 -0.21
CA ILE A 55 -10.31 16.59 -1.25
C ILE A 55 -10.90 16.30 -2.64
N ALA A 56 -11.55 15.14 -2.80
CA ALA A 56 -12.16 14.75 -4.05
C ALA A 56 -13.25 15.75 -4.49
N GLN A 57 -14.14 16.15 -3.57
CA GLN A 57 -15.16 17.15 -3.84
C GLN A 57 -14.56 18.51 -4.24
N GLN A 58 -13.53 18.97 -3.52
CA GLN A 58 -12.85 20.24 -3.80
C GLN A 58 -12.16 20.25 -5.17
N LYS A 59 -11.64 19.11 -5.60
CA LYS A 59 -10.93 18.94 -6.88
C LYS A 59 -11.81 18.42 -8.03
N GLY A 60 -13.09 18.13 -7.78
CA GLY A 60 -13.98 17.54 -8.78
C GLY A 60 -13.57 16.12 -9.21
N ILE A 61 -12.97 15.34 -8.31
CA ILE A 61 -12.57 13.95 -8.56
C ILE A 61 -13.77 13.03 -8.28
N ASP A 62 -14.11 12.20 -9.25
CA ASP A 62 -15.10 11.13 -9.07
C ASP A 62 -14.47 9.92 -8.39
N LEU A 63 -14.98 9.57 -7.20
CA LEU A 63 -14.55 8.38 -6.44
C LEU A 63 -15.35 7.12 -6.81
N THR A 64 -16.33 7.22 -7.71
CA THR A 64 -17.17 6.10 -8.13
C THR A 64 -16.31 4.98 -8.74
N GLY A 65 -16.50 3.76 -8.24
CA GLY A 65 -15.75 2.59 -8.70
C GLY A 65 -14.32 2.49 -8.14
N MET A 66 -13.85 3.46 -7.36
CA MET A 66 -12.60 3.31 -6.61
C MET A 66 -12.79 2.38 -5.41
N THR A 67 -11.69 1.75 -4.99
CA THR A 67 -11.65 0.84 -3.85
C THR A 67 -11.04 1.54 -2.65
N LEU A 68 -11.70 1.46 -1.48
CA LEU A 68 -11.18 2.00 -0.24
C LEU A 68 -10.41 0.92 0.52
N PHE A 69 -9.14 1.20 0.79
CA PHE A 69 -8.26 0.36 1.59
C PHE A 69 -8.00 0.95 2.97
N PHE A 70 -7.81 0.06 3.94
CA PHE A 70 -7.24 0.33 5.24
C PHE A 70 -5.91 -0.41 5.35
N TYR A 71 -4.90 0.24 5.94
CA TYR A 71 -3.55 -0.30 6.03
C TYR A 71 -3.14 -0.42 7.48
N LYS A 72 -2.48 -1.53 7.81
CA LYS A 72 -1.71 -1.63 9.06
C LYS A 72 -0.25 -1.85 8.71
N VAL A 73 0.62 -1.22 9.46
CA VAL A 73 2.05 -1.21 9.19
C VAL A 73 2.79 -1.92 10.31
N PHE A 74 3.76 -2.76 9.93
CA PHE A 74 4.72 -3.30 10.88
C PHE A 74 5.68 -2.19 11.30
N GLY A 75 5.90 -1.96 12.60
CA GLY A 75 6.71 -0.84 13.12
C GLY A 75 8.22 -0.93 12.87
N TYR A 76 8.64 -1.82 11.97
CA TYR A 76 10.03 -1.96 11.53
C TYR A 76 10.12 -1.91 10.01
N GLN A 77 11.20 -1.32 9.53
CA GLN A 77 11.58 -1.28 8.13
C GLN A 77 12.89 -2.05 7.94
N TRP A 78 13.02 -2.74 6.82
CA TRP A 78 14.27 -3.38 6.45
C TRP A 78 15.21 -2.39 5.78
N ASN A 79 16.38 -2.23 6.37
CA ASN A 79 17.48 -1.47 5.79
C ASN A 79 18.29 -2.39 4.89
N ASP A 80 18.27 -2.11 3.59
CA ASP A 80 18.93 -2.97 2.61
C ASP A 80 20.46 -2.82 2.59
N ASP A 81 21.01 -1.73 3.14
CA ASP A 81 22.44 -1.54 3.25
C ASP A 81 23.01 -2.37 4.41
N ASP A 82 22.38 -2.26 5.58
CA ASP A 82 22.85 -2.92 6.81
C ASP A 82 22.32 -4.36 6.96
N LYS A 83 21.33 -4.75 6.15
CA LYS A 83 20.61 -6.04 6.22
C LYS A 83 20.03 -6.30 7.61
N LEU A 84 19.39 -5.29 8.17
CA LEU A 84 18.82 -5.30 9.52
C LEU A 84 17.43 -4.63 9.52
N TRP A 85 16.63 -4.96 10.54
CA TRP A 85 15.36 -4.31 10.81
C TRP A 85 15.56 -3.11 11.73
N ASP A 86 15.19 -1.93 11.24
CA ASP A 86 15.22 -0.67 11.99
C ASP A 86 13.80 -0.30 12.44
N VAL A 87 13.68 0.24 13.65
CA VAL A 87 12.40 0.82 14.11
C VAL A 87 12.12 2.09 13.32
N PHE A 88 10.87 2.27 12.90
CA PHE A 88 10.40 3.56 12.41
C PHE A 88 9.04 3.91 13.01
N GLY A 89 8.65 5.17 12.89
CA GLY A 89 7.39 5.67 13.41
C GLY A 89 6.80 6.75 12.52
N PRO A 90 5.65 7.30 12.93
CA PRO A 90 5.05 8.44 12.25
C PRO A 90 5.91 9.68 12.45
N GLU A 91 5.84 10.60 11.50
CA GLU A 91 6.35 11.97 11.66
C GLU A 91 5.61 12.66 12.82
N GLU A 92 6.35 13.01 13.87
CA GLU A 92 5.81 13.47 15.15
C GLU A 92 5.02 14.78 15.03
N SER A 93 5.36 15.60 14.03
CA SER A 93 4.67 16.87 13.77
C SER A 93 3.24 16.70 13.26
N PHE A 94 2.84 15.50 12.80
CA PHE A 94 1.48 15.20 12.36
C PHE A 94 0.72 14.30 13.35
N PRO A 95 -0.55 14.62 13.67
CA PRO A 95 -1.38 13.70 14.42
C PRO A 95 -1.57 12.41 13.63
N THR A 96 -1.68 11.29 14.34
CA THR A 96 -2.06 9.99 13.78
C THR A 96 -3.25 9.45 14.58
N GLN A 97 -4.45 9.84 14.15
CA GLN A 97 -5.72 9.54 14.83
C GLN A 97 -6.65 8.77 13.90
N VAL A 98 -6.23 7.58 13.50
CA VAL A 98 -6.93 6.78 12.50
C VAL A 98 -8.30 6.35 13.00
N ALA A 99 -9.35 6.76 12.27
CA ALA A 99 -10.70 6.28 12.44
C ALA A 99 -10.80 4.85 11.89
N LEU A 100 -10.86 3.88 12.80
CA LEU A 100 -10.95 2.47 12.42
C LEU A 100 -12.25 2.18 11.65
N PRO A 101 -12.19 1.52 10.48
CA PRO A 101 -13.38 1.08 9.78
C PRO A 101 -14.17 0.06 10.60
N ARG A 102 -15.50 0.02 10.41
CA ARG A 102 -16.37 -0.93 11.14
C ARG A 102 -16.12 -2.38 10.78
N SER A 103 -15.83 -2.63 9.50
CA SER A 103 -15.51 -3.96 8.98
C SER A 103 -14.44 -3.83 7.90
N THR A 104 -13.48 -4.74 7.95
CA THR A 104 -12.44 -4.86 6.94
C THR A 104 -12.12 -6.32 6.70
N LYS A 105 -11.74 -6.66 5.48
CA LYS A 105 -11.22 -7.97 5.11
C LYS A 105 -9.73 -7.87 4.80
N LEU A 106 -8.92 -8.70 5.46
CA LEU A 106 -7.50 -8.83 5.12
C LEU A 106 -7.39 -9.45 3.72
N GLU A 107 -6.68 -8.78 2.83
CA GLU A 107 -6.44 -9.23 1.46
C GLU A 107 -5.01 -9.73 1.24
N GLY A 108 -4.10 -9.49 2.19
CA GLY A 108 -2.71 -9.98 2.18
C GLY A 108 -1.72 -8.92 2.68
N PHE A 109 -0.45 -9.15 2.35
CA PHE A 109 0.67 -8.30 2.75
C PHE A 109 1.38 -7.76 1.51
N ASP A 110 1.59 -6.45 1.48
CA ASP A 110 2.45 -5.80 0.49
C ASP A 110 3.81 -5.51 1.12
N VAL A 111 4.85 -5.54 0.29
CA VAL A 111 6.17 -5.01 0.66
C VAL A 111 6.40 -3.77 -0.19
N VAL A 112 6.78 -2.68 0.46
CA VAL A 112 6.78 -1.35 -0.17
C VAL A 112 8.10 -0.64 0.10
N THR A 113 8.71 -0.06 -0.92
CA THR A 113 9.86 0.83 -0.76
C THR A 113 9.40 2.23 -0.40
N TYR A 114 10.20 2.91 0.42
CA TYR A 114 9.90 4.26 0.86
C TYR A 114 11.01 5.25 0.51
N SER A 115 10.63 6.39 -0.05
CA SER A 115 11.53 7.54 -0.23
C SER A 115 11.31 8.57 0.88
N ALA A 116 12.40 9.19 1.35
CA ALA A 116 12.38 10.25 2.37
C ALA A 116 11.53 9.94 3.63
N GLY A 117 11.32 8.66 3.94
CA GLY A 117 10.48 8.18 5.05
C GLY A 117 8.96 8.31 4.86
N SER A 118 8.50 8.99 3.81
CA SER A 118 7.11 9.46 3.65
C SER A 118 6.38 8.91 2.43
N GLY A 119 7.07 8.74 1.29
CA GLY A 119 6.45 8.30 0.04
C GLY A 119 6.46 6.78 -0.10
N ALA A 120 5.29 6.15 -0.19
CA ALA A 120 5.17 4.75 -0.62
C ALA A 120 5.37 4.67 -2.14
N GLU A 121 6.61 4.46 -2.59
CA GLU A 121 7.00 4.63 -4.00
C GLU A 121 6.67 3.41 -4.85
N HIS A 122 7.20 2.25 -4.45
CA HIS A 122 7.14 1.05 -5.26
C HIS A 122 6.76 -0.18 -4.42
N SER A 123 5.96 -1.06 -5.01
CA SER A 123 5.62 -2.36 -4.45
C SER A 123 6.30 -3.44 -5.30
N PRO A 124 7.46 -4.00 -4.89
CA PRO A 124 8.28 -4.85 -5.76
C PRO A 124 7.55 -6.06 -6.34
N LEU A 125 6.52 -6.56 -5.64
CA LEU A 125 5.65 -7.64 -6.13
C LEU A 125 5.03 -7.29 -7.49
N SER A 126 4.49 -6.08 -7.64
CA SER A 126 3.73 -5.65 -8.81
C SER A 126 4.55 -4.82 -9.80
N CYS A 127 5.21 -3.73 -9.35
CA CYS A 127 5.90 -2.82 -10.27
C CYS A 127 7.23 -3.35 -10.80
N ASN A 128 7.93 -4.18 -10.02
CA ASN A 128 9.16 -4.86 -10.46
C ASN A 128 8.90 -6.30 -10.92
N TYR A 129 7.63 -6.69 -11.02
CA TYR A 129 7.19 -8.01 -11.47
C TYR A 129 7.74 -9.20 -10.66
N LEU A 130 8.13 -8.99 -9.40
CA LEU A 130 8.68 -10.07 -8.58
C LEU A 130 7.64 -11.14 -8.23
N ALA A 131 6.35 -10.82 -8.29
CA ALA A 131 5.28 -11.81 -8.23
C ALA A 131 5.36 -12.90 -9.32
N LYS A 132 6.13 -12.71 -10.40
CA LYS A 132 6.43 -13.79 -11.37
C LYS A 132 7.31 -14.90 -10.79
N LYS A 133 8.03 -14.60 -9.72
CA LYS A 133 8.99 -15.50 -9.07
C LYS A 133 8.55 -15.91 -7.66
N LEU A 134 7.60 -15.20 -7.09
CA LEU A 134 7.10 -15.38 -5.74
C LEU A 134 5.64 -15.85 -5.78
N HIS A 135 5.25 -16.69 -4.83
CA HIS A 135 3.86 -17.08 -4.71
C HIS A 135 3.05 -15.93 -4.12
N VAL A 136 2.14 -15.36 -4.92
CA VAL A 136 1.21 -14.31 -4.48
C VAL A 136 -0.23 -14.76 -4.66
N ASN A 137 -1.15 -14.14 -3.95
CA ASN A 137 -2.58 -14.38 -4.09
C ASN A 137 -3.20 -13.62 -5.27
N ALA A 138 -4.52 -13.76 -5.44
CA ALA A 138 -5.27 -13.13 -6.54
C ALA A 138 -5.20 -11.60 -6.59
N ASN A 139 -4.80 -10.95 -5.49
CA ASN A 139 -4.64 -9.50 -5.38
C ASN A 139 -3.18 -9.03 -5.55
N CYS A 140 -2.27 -9.92 -5.97
CA CYS A 140 -0.83 -9.69 -6.08
C CYS A 140 -0.16 -9.33 -4.74
N LEU A 141 -0.61 -9.98 -3.66
CA LEU A 141 -0.07 -9.80 -2.31
C LEU A 141 0.48 -11.13 -1.76
N LEU A 142 1.38 -11.05 -0.79
CA LEU A 142 1.82 -12.23 -0.03
C LEU A 142 0.72 -12.65 0.96
N ASN A 143 0.65 -13.93 1.30
CA ASN A 143 -0.46 -14.44 2.11
C ASN A 143 -0.26 -14.17 3.59
N THR A 144 0.98 -14.17 4.06
CA THR A 144 1.31 -14.01 5.48
C THR A 144 2.40 -12.98 5.72
N PHE A 145 2.46 -12.50 6.96
CA PHE A 145 3.51 -11.61 7.42
C PHE A 145 4.88 -12.31 7.38
N GLU A 146 4.91 -13.58 7.79
CA GLU A 146 6.12 -14.41 7.83
C GLU A 146 6.70 -14.60 6.42
N GLU A 147 5.86 -14.87 5.42
CA GLU A 147 6.30 -14.94 4.02
C GLU A 147 6.95 -13.62 3.57
N ALA A 148 6.35 -12.48 3.89
CA ALA A 148 6.90 -11.16 3.56
C ALA A 148 8.26 -10.92 4.22
N LYS A 149 8.38 -11.25 5.50
CA LYS A 149 9.63 -11.11 6.24
C LYS A 149 10.72 -12.04 5.71
N ASP A 150 10.40 -13.31 5.45
CA ASP A 150 11.34 -14.30 4.93
C ASP A 150 11.85 -13.89 3.53
N HIS A 151 10.97 -13.36 2.66
CA HIS A 151 11.36 -12.88 1.33
C HIS A 151 12.31 -11.68 1.37
N ILE A 152 12.08 -10.76 2.31
CA ILE A 152 12.97 -9.61 2.54
C ILE A 152 14.34 -10.10 3.04
N GLU A 153 14.36 -10.92 4.09
CA GLU A 153 15.60 -11.39 4.74
C GLU A 153 16.44 -12.29 3.84
N ALA A 154 15.79 -13.12 3.01
CA ALA A 154 16.45 -13.93 2.00
C ALA A 154 16.97 -13.11 0.80
N GLY A 155 16.68 -11.80 0.75
CA GLY A 155 17.09 -10.91 -0.34
C GLY A 155 16.35 -11.16 -1.65
N THR A 156 15.26 -11.93 -1.65
CA THR A 156 14.51 -12.25 -2.88
C THR A 156 13.84 -11.03 -3.52
N LEU A 157 13.67 -9.96 -2.74
CA LEU A 157 13.15 -8.66 -3.19
C LEU A 157 14.23 -7.68 -3.66
N SER A 158 15.52 -7.96 -3.41
CA SER A 158 16.65 -7.06 -3.70
C SER A 158 16.92 -6.78 -5.18
N HIS A 159 16.26 -7.51 -6.08
CA HIS A 159 16.31 -7.26 -7.52
C HIS A 159 15.26 -6.24 -8.00
N GLY A 160 14.47 -5.67 -7.08
CA GLY A 160 13.56 -4.56 -7.32
C GLY A 160 14.21 -3.19 -7.05
N GLU A 161 13.40 -2.22 -6.64
CA GLU A 161 13.87 -0.92 -6.17
C GLU A 161 14.57 -1.01 -4.80
N PRO A 162 15.63 -0.23 -4.54
CA PRO A 162 16.30 -0.24 -3.25
C PRO A 162 15.34 0.17 -2.12
N GLY A 163 15.60 -0.39 -0.94
CA GLY A 163 14.83 -0.09 0.27
C GLY A 163 15.02 1.34 0.79
N PRO A 164 14.49 1.63 1.99
CA PRO A 164 14.01 0.66 2.97
C PRO A 164 12.68 0.00 2.58
N TYR A 165 12.51 -1.27 2.95
CA TYR A 165 11.24 -1.99 2.73
C TYR A 165 10.38 -1.97 4.00
N ARG A 166 9.09 -1.70 3.85
CA ARG A 166 8.08 -1.82 4.92
C ARG A 166 7.06 -2.88 4.55
N ILE A 167 6.67 -3.70 5.53
CA ILE A 167 5.59 -4.68 5.37
C ILE A 167 4.27 -4.02 5.79
N ILE A 168 3.29 -4.05 4.90
CA ILE A 168 1.98 -3.43 5.09
C ILE A 168 0.88 -4.50 4.95
N GLU A 169 0.06 -4.68 5.98
CA GLU A 169 -1.19 -5.41 5.85
C GLU A 169 -2.18 -4.59 5.01
N VAL A 170 -2.70 -5.20 3.95
CA VAL A 170 -3.68 -4.57 3.06
C VAL A 170 -5.07 -5.09 3.38
N HIS A 171 -5.95 -4.20 3.82
CA HIS A 171 -7.33 -4.53 4.15
C HIS A 171 -8.31 -3.83 3.20
N LEU A 172 -9.24 -4.58 2.64
CA LEU A 172 -10.40 -4.03 1.93
C LEU A 172 -11.43 -3.54 2.97
N VAL A 173 -11.87 -2.30 2.85
CA VAL A 173 -12.96 -1.78 3.70
C VAL A 173 -14.30 -2.28 3.16
N GLU A 174 -15.07 -2.95 4.01
CA GLU A 174 -16.37 -3.51 3.65
C GLU A 174 -17.51 -2.56 4.04
N GLY A 175 -18.59 -2.55 3.26
CA GLY A 175 -19.84 -1.89 3.66
C GLY A 175 -19.84 -0.34 3.59
N GLU A 176 -18.72 0.33 3.30
CA GLU A 176 -18.71 1.71 2.82
C GLU A 176 -19.07 1.75 1.32
N HIS A 177 -20.27 1.27 0.95
CA HIS A 177 -20.71 1.36 -0.44
C HIS A 177 -21.43 2.67 -0.74
N ARG A 178 -20.79 3.39 -1.67
CA ARG A 178 -21.32 4.36 -2.64
C ARG A 178 -21.48 5.77 -2.06
N ALA A 179 -20.49 6.61 -2.37
CA ALA A 179 -20.77 8.02 -2.61
C ALA A 179 -21.98 8.08 -3.54
N ILE A 180 -23.03 8.75 -3.07
CA ILE A 180 -24.35 8.87 -3.70
C ILE A 180 -24.22 9.77 -4.92
#